data_AF-A0A972V6N6-F1
#
_entry.id   AF-A0A972V6N6-F1
#
_cell.length_a   1.000
_cell.length_b   1.000
_cell.length_c   1.000
_cell.angle_alpha   90.00
_cell.angle_beta   90.00
_cell.angle_gamma   90.00
#
_symmetry.space_group_name_H-M   'P 1'
#
loop_
_entity.id
_entity.type
_entity.pdbx_description
1 polymer ?
#
loop_
_entity_poly.entity_id
_entity_poly.type
_entity_poly.pdbx_seq_one_letter_code
_entity_poly.pdbx_strand_id
1 'polypeptide(L)'
;MGWLDFLEKWSRMTSWNALEAQISQAWNARANWQKTLGVLAGVFFMLGLLLVGRWVFWGSHQLDVEPATPVAVDAEEAAWRLAEAIRIKTISHQDPAEFDGDVFLAFHKFLAESYPLVHKTLDRETVSDYSLLYRWQGSKSGLKPLLFLGHLDVVPVTPGTELNWEQPAFTGVIDGGYVWGRGSLDDKGSVLALLEALEILIAQGYWPERTLYLAFGHDEEIGGYQG
;
A
#
# COMPACT_ATOMS: atom_id res chain seq x y z
N MET A 1 -45.84 76.84 -2.14
CA MET A 1 -44.88 75.73 -1.96
C MET A 1 -45.34 74.92 -0.77
N GLY A 2 -45.93 73.75 -1.03
CA GLY A 2 -46.68 72.98 -0.05
C GLY A 2 -45.81 71.99 0.70
N TRP A 3 -46.19 71.72 1.95
CA TRP A 3 -45.58 70.75 2.86
C TRP A 3 -45.25 69.37 2.24
N LEU A 4 -45.99 68.95 1.20
CA LEU A 4 -45.78 67.70 0.48
C LEU A 4 -44.48 67.68 -0.37
N ASP A 5 -44.08 68.82 -0.94
CA ASP A 5 -42.88 68.95 -1.78
C ASP A 5 -41.58 68.96 -0.92
N PHE A 6 -41.71 69.42 0.33
CA PHE A 6 -40.66 69.31 1.35
C PHE A 6 -40.47 67.85 1.80
N LEU A 7 -41.57 67.11 2.02
CA LEU A 7 -41.51 65.70 2.42
C LEU A 7 -40.96 64.78 1.32
N GLU A 8 -41.24 65.07 0.04
CA GLU A 8 -40.66 64.30 -1.07
C GLU A 8 -39.15 64.56 -1.23
N LYS A 9 -38.70 65.81 -1.08
CA LYS A 9 -37.26 66.14 -1.02
C LYS A 9 -36.57 65.54 0.21
N TRP A 10 -37.24 65.54 1.36
CA TRP A 10 -36.73 64.91 2.58
C TRP A 10 -36.66 63.38 2.46
N SER A 11 -37.62 62.76 1.77
CA SER A 11 -37.61 61.34 1.37
C SER A 11 -36.52 60.99 0.34
N ARG A 12 -35.99 61.96 -0.41
CA ARG A 12 -34.80 61.78 -1.25
C ARG A 12 -33.50 62.06 -0.49
N MET A 13 -33.56 62.70 0.68
CA MET A 13 -32.44 62.74 1.63
C MET A 13 -32.31 61.43 2.42
N THR A 14 -33.38 60.67 2.63
CA THR A 14 -33.29 59.33 3.25
C THR A 14 -32.65 58.27 2.34
N SER A 15 -32.51 58.51 1.03
CA SER A 15 -31.73 57.64 0.13
C SER A 15 -30.22 57.81 0.26
N TRP A 16 -29.74 58.91 0.87
CA TRP A 16 -28.32 59.06 1.19
C TRP A 16 -27.87 58.08 2.27
N ASN A 17 -28.70 57.86 3.29
CA ASN A 17 -28.44 56.86 4.33
C ASN A 17 -28.37 55.44 3.75
N ALA A 18 -29.18 55.14 2.73
CA ALA A 18 -29.16 53.84 2.06
C ALA A 18 -27.89 53.63 1.21
N LEU A 19 -27.45 54.67 0.50
CA LEU A 19 -26.20 54.63 -0.28
C LEU A 19 -24.97 54.54 0.63
N GLU A 20 -24.93 55.30 1.72
CA GLU A 20 -23.87 55.21 2.74
C GLU A 20 -23.84 53.82 3.40
N ALA A 21 -25.00 53.23 3.69
CA ALA A 21 -25.08 51.86 4.21
C ALA A 21 -24.55 50.82 3.20
N GLN A 22 -24.89 50.96 1.91
CA GLN A 22 -24.38 50.06 0.86
C GLN A 22 -22.86 50.20 0.65
N ILE A 23 -22.34 51.43 0.63
CA ILE A 23 -20.90 51.70 0.51
C ILE A 23 -20.18 51.14 1.75
N SER A 24 -20.69 51.42 2.95
CA SER A 24 -20.13 50.90 4.21
C SER A 24 -20.14 49.37 4.25
N GLN A 25 -21.22 48.71 3.80
CA GLN A 25 -21.29 47.25 3.69
C GLN A 25 -20.27 46.69 2.68
N ALA A 26 -20.13 47.32 1.50
CA ALA A 26 -19.15 46.89 0.50
C ALA A 26 -17.70 47.09 0.98
N TRP A 27 -17.42 48.19 1.69
CA TRP A 27 -16.12 48.44 2.32
C TRP A 27 -15.82 47.43 3.44
N ASN A 28 -16.79 47.14 4.30
CA ASN A 28 -16.65 46.14 5.35
C ASN A 28 -16.48 44.72 4.77
N ALA A 29 -17.21 44.36 3.72
CA ALA A 29 -17.05 43.08 3.03
C ALA A 29 -15.66 42.94 2.40
N ARG A 30 -15.15 44.00 1.74
CA ARG A 30 -13.79 44.04 1.18
C ARG A 30 -12.72 43.95 2.26
N ALA A 31 -12.87 44.70 3.35
CA ALA A 31 -11.96 44.68 4.50
C ALA A 31 -11.94 43.31 5.18
N ASN A 32 -13.10 42.64 5.29
CA ASN A 32 -13.20 41.28 5.82
C ASN A 32 -12.51 40.27 4.89
N TRP A 33 -12.69 40.38 3.58
CA TRP A 33 -12.01 39.51 2.60
C TRP A 33 -10.48 39.65 2.63
N GLN A 34 -9.98 40.88 2.77
CA GLN A 34 -8.54 41.13 2.94
C GLN A 34 -7.99 40.54 4.23
N LYS A 35 -8.73 40.62 5.35
CA LYS A 35 -8.37 39.96 6.61
C LYS A 35 -8.36 38.44 6.48
N THR A 36 -9.38 37.86 5.86
CA THR A 36 -9.46 36.41 5.61
C THR A 36 -8.30 35.93 4.74
N LEU A 37 -7.98 36.64 3.65
CA LEU A 37 -6.81 36.33 2.82
C LEU A 37 -5.49 36.43 3.58
N GLY A 38 -5.33 37.45 4.42
CA GLY A 38 -4.16 37.60 5.28
C GLY A 38 -4.00 36.45 6.27
N VAL A 39 -5.10 36.03 6.90
CA VAL A 39 -5.12 34.87 7.82
C VAL A 39 -4.76 33.59 7.06
N LEU A 40 -5.37 33.34 5.89
CA LEU A 40 -5.07 32.16 5.08
C LEU A 40 -3.60 32.15 4.64
N ALA A 41 -3.07 33.28 4.16
CA ALA A 41 -1.66 33.40 3.78
C ALA A 41 -0.73 33.13 4.97
N GLY A 42 -1.08 33.62 6.17
CA GLY A 42 -0.34 33.33 7.40
C GLY A 42 -0.37 31.86 7.78
N VAL A 43 -1.52 31.19 7.64
CA VAL A 43 -1.67 29.74 7.89
C VAL A 43 -0.84 28.94 6.89
N PHE A 44 -0.92 29.25 5.59
CA PHE A 44 -0.10 28.57 4.58
C PHE A 44 1.39 28.78 4.79
N PHE A 45 1.81 29.99 5.19
CA PHE A 45 3.19 30.27 5.53
C PHE A 45 3.66 29.45 6.75
N MET A 46 2.84 29.37 7.81
CA MET A 46 3.15 28.58 8.99
C MET A 46 3.21 27.07 8.68
N LEU A 47 2.28 26.55 7.87
CA LEU A 47 2.31 25.18 7.36
C LEU A 47 3.58 24.92 6.54
N GLY A 48 3.95 25.86 5.65
CA GLY A 48 5.19 25.78 4.89
C GLY A 48 6.43 25.71 5.80
N LEU A 49 6.50 26.56 6.83
CA LEU A 49 7.58 26.51 7.82
C LEU A 49 7.62 25.20 8.60
N LEU A 50 6.46 24.64 8.97
CA LEU A 50 6.37 23.34 9.64
C LEU A 50 6.83 22.20 8.74
N LEU A 51 6.45 22.21 7.45
CA LEU A 51 6.88 21.21 6.48
C LEU A 51 8.38 21.30 6.19
N VAL A 52 8.93 22.51 6.02
CA VAL A 52 10.37 22.73 5.87
C VAL A 52 11.12 22.32 7.13
N GLY A 53 10.61 22.68 8.31
CA GLY A 53 11.17 22.26 9.59
C GLY A 53 11.18 20.73 9.73
N ARG A 54 10.07 20.07 9.39
CA ARG A 54 10.00 18.60 9.34
C ARG A 54 11.03 18.03 8.36
N TRP A 55 11.15 18.59 7.16
CA TRP A 55 12.09 18.09 6.16
C TRP A 55 13.56 18.25 6.58
N VAL A 56 13.94 19.40 7.14
CA VAL A 56 15.33 19.70 7.51
C VAL A 56 15.75 18.98 8.79
N PHE A 57 14.87 18.90 9.78
CA PHE A 57 15.25 18.46 11.13
C PHE A 57 14.86 17.01 11.44
N TRP A 58 13.91 16.41 10.71
CA TRP A 58 13.64 14.97 10.81
C TRP A 58 14.34 14.23 9.68
N GLY A 59 15.65 14.07 9.84
CA GLY A 59 16.41 13.07 9.10
C GLY A 59 15.94 11.66 9.44
N SER A 60 15.95 10.76 8.46
CA SER A 60 15.70 9.34 8.69
C SER A 60 16.72 8.82 9.71
N HIS A 61 16.26 8.31 10.86
CA HIS A 61 17.09 7.54 11.77
C HIS A 61 17.40 6.19 11.11
N GLN A 62 18.37 6.18 10.20
CA GLN A 62 18.94 4.93 9.71
C GLN A 62 19.90 4.43 10.78
N LEU A 63 19.67 3.22 11.27
CA LEU A 63 20.62 2.55 12.13
C LEU A 63 21.87 2.27 11.30
N ASP A 64 23.03 2.69 11.80
CA ASP A 64 24.30 2.30 11.21
C ASP A 64 24.54 0.83 11.55
N VAL A 65 24.30 -0.03 10.57
CA VAL A 65 24.43 -1.48 10.69
C VAL A 65 25.49 -1.94 9.71
N GLU A 66 26.38 -2.81 10.18
CA GLU A 66 27.35 -3.47 9.32
C GLU A 66 26.61 -4.16 8.16
N PRO A 67 27.05 -3.94 6.90
CA PRO A 67 26.44 -4.57 5.74
C PRO A 67 26.41 -6.09 5.93
N ALA A 68 25.24 -6.69 5.70
CA ALA A 68 25.14 -8.14 5.68
C ALA A 68 26.03 -8.71 4.55
N THR A 69 26.69 -9.83 4.83
CA THR A 69 27.42 -10.57 3.81
C THR A 69 26.46 -10.99 2.70
N PRO A 70 26.74 -10.66 1.42
CA PRO A 70 25.88 -11.07 0.32
C PRO A 70 25.73 -12.58 0.29
N VAL A 71 24.48 -13.04 0.24
CA VAL A 71 24.16 -14.45 0.02
C VAL A 71 24.04 -14.65 -1.49
N ALA A 72 24.72 -15.68 -2.02
CA ALA A 72 24.57 -16.03 -3.42
C ALA A 72 23.15 -16.57 -3.66
N VAL A 73 22.41 -15.88 -4.53
CA VAL A 73 21.06 -16.27 -4.98
C VAL A 73 21.16 -16.63 -6.46
N ASP A 74 20.57 -17.75 -6.85
CA ASP A 74 20.35 -18.04 -8.27
C ASP A 74 19.21 -17.15 -8.78
N ALA A 75 19.58 -15.99 -9.30
CA ALA A 75 18.62 -14.98 -9.75
C ALA A 75 17.80 -15.45 -10.96
N GLU A 76 18.34 -16.32 -11.80
CA GLU A 76 17.63 -16.86 -12.95
C GLU A 76 16.55 -17.84 -12.48
N GLU A 77 16.91 -18.76 -11.59
CA GLU A 77 15.95 -19.73 -11.05
C GLU A 77 14.84 -19.05 -10.22
N ALA A 78 15.19 -18.06 -9.39
CA ALA A 78 14.23 -17.28 -8.64
C ALA A 78 13.26 -16.50 -9.57
N ALA A 79 13.78 -15.92 -10.66
CA ALA A 79 12.94 -15.25 -11.67
C ALA A 79 12.00 -16.23 -12.37
N TRP A 80 12.45 -17.45 -12.68
CA TRP A 80 11.62 -18.50 -13.26
C TRP A 80 10.52 -18.97 -12.31
N ARG A 81 10.81 -19.17 -11.03
CA ARG A 81 9.78 -19.51 -10.04
C ARG A 81 8.73 -18.40 -9.92
N LEU A 82 9.14 -17.13 -9.91
CA LEU A 82 8.19 -16.02 -9.91
C LEU A 82 7.33 -15.99 -11.19
N ALA A 83 7.93 -16.24 -12.34
CA ALA A 83 7.20 -16.36 -13.60
C ALA A 83 6.14 -17.48 -13.56
N GLU A 84 6.48 -18.67 -13.06
CA GLU A 84 5.51 -19.76 -12.91
C GLU A 84 4.42 -19.43 -11.87
N ALA A 85 4.79 -18.80 -10.75
CA ALA A 85 3.86 -18.35 -9.72
C ALA A 85 2.79 -17.39 -10.26
N ILE A 86 3.18 -16.47 -11.16
CA ILE A 86 2.28 -15.51 -11.83
C ILE A 86 1.23 -16.21 -12.70
N ARG A 87 1.57 -17.36 -13.29
CA ARG A 87 0.62 -18.11 -14.15
C ARG A 87 -0.52 -18.74 -13.36
N ILE A 88 -0.33 -18.95 -12.05
CA ILE A 88 -1.36 -19.47 -11.15
C ILE A 88 -2.23 -18.29 -10.71
N LYS A 89 -3.42 -18.17 -11.28
CA LYS A 89 -4.28 -16.99 -11.14
C LYS A 89 -5.07 -17.00 -9.82
N THR A 90 -4.39 -16.77 -8.70
CA THR A 90 -4.98 -16.60 -7.36
C THR A 90 -5.72 -15.27 -7.25
N ILE A 91 -6.70 -15.04 -8.13
CA ILE A 91 -7.42 -13.77 -8.22
C ILE A 91 -8.48 -13.72 -7.12
N SER A 92 -8.46 -12.64 -6.34
CA SER A 92 -9.51 -12.35 -5.37
C SER A 92 -10.69 -11.64 -6.04
N HIS A 93 -11.89 -12.05 -5.66
CA HIS A 93 -13.15 -11.49 -6.14
C HIS A 93 -13.97 -10.95 -4.96
N GLN A 94 -14.56 -9.77 -5.11
CA GLN A 94 -15.44 -9.21 -4.08
C GLN A 94 -16.74 -10.02 -3.94
N ASP A 95 -17.19 -10.68 -5.02
CA ASP A 95 -18.29 -11.63 -4.96
C ASP A 95 -17.76 -12.99 -4.49
N PRO A 96 -18.18 -13.50 -3.31
CA PRO A 96 -17.76 -14.81 -2.83
C PRO A 96 -18.15 -15.96 -3.76
N ALA A 97 -19.14 -15.79 -4.65
CA ALA A 97 -19.51 -16.81 -5.61
C ALA A 97 -18.48 -17.01 -6.73
N GLU A 98 -17.58 -16.04 -6.92
CA GLU A 98 -16.48 -16.11 -7.89
C GLU A 98 -15.18 -16.61 -7.25
N PHE A 99 -15.16 -16.87 -5.94
CA PHE A 99 -13.99 -17.40 -5.26
C PHE A 99 -13.65 -18.81 -5.77
N ASP A 100 -12.43 -18.98 -6.27
CA ASP A 100 -11.89 -20.24 -6.73
C ASP A 100 -10.83 -20.74 -5.74
N GLY A 101 -11.18 -21.70 -4.89
CA GLY A 101 -10.24 -22.29 -3.93
C GLY A 101 -9.19 -23.20 -4.60
N ASP A 102 -9.48 -23.76 -5.77
CA ASP A 102 -8.60 -24.73 -6.43
C ASP A 102 -7.31 -24.06 -6.92
N VAL A 103 -7.37 -22.79 -7.32
CA VAL A 103 -6.15 -22.04 -7.69
C VAL A 103 -5.23 -21.79 -6.50
N PHE A 104 -5.76 -21.62 -5.28
CA PHE A 104 -4.94 -21.49 -4.08
C PHE A 104 -4.31 -22.82 -3.69
N LEU A 105 -5.04 -23.93 -3.80
CA LEU A 105 -4.49 -25.27 -3.59
C LEU A 105 -3.41 -25.61 -4.63
N ALA A 106 -3.60 -25.21 -5.88
CA ALA A 106 -2.58 -25.32 -6.92
C ALA A 106 -1.34 -24.47 -6.56
N PHE A 107 -1.55 -23.27 -6.00
CA PHE A 107 -0.45 -22.43 -5.54
C PHE A 107 0.31 -23.05 -4.36
N HIS A 108 -0.39 -23.64 -3.39
CA HIS A 108 0.24 -24.38 -2.28
C HIS A 108 1.11 -25.53 -2.79
N LYS A 109 0.60 -26.28 -3.77
CA LYS A 109 1.37 -27.36 -4.40
C LYS A 109 2.63 -26.82 -5.07
N PHE A 110 2.51 -25.73 -5.84
CA PHE A 110 3.65 -25.07 -6.46
C PHE A 110 4.71 -24.63 -5.43
N LEU A 111 4.30 -24.03 -4.30
CA LEU A 111 5.23 -23.65 -3.23
C LEU A 111 5.93 -24.87 -2.62
N ALA A 112 5.22 -25.98 -2.43
CA ALA A 112 5.79 -27.21 -1.89
C ALA A 112 6.81 -27.86 -2.83
N GLU A 113 6.56 -27.81 -4.14
CA GLU A 113 7.47 -28.33 -5.16
C GLU A 113 8.68 -27.42 -5.38
N SER A 114 8.49 -26.10 -5.26
CA SER A 114 9.55 -25.10 -5.48
C SER A 114 10.50 -24.96 -4.30
N TYR A 115 10.00 -25.15 -3.07
CA TYR A 115 10.75 -24.94 -1.82
C TYR A 115 10.72 -26.19 -0.93
N PRO A 116 11.31 -27.32 -1.38
CA PRO A 116 11.21 -28.59 -0.69
C PRO A 116 11.92 -28.61 0.67
N LEU A 117 13.04 -27.90 0.86
CA LEU A 117 13.73 -27.86 2.15
C LEU A 117 12.92 -27.08 3.18
N VAL A 118 12.32 -25.94 2.79
CA VAL A 118 11.38 -25.20 3.64
C VAL A 118 10.24 -26.11 4.08
N HIS A 119 9.58 -26.78 3.14
CA HIS A 119 8.42 -27.64 3.42
C HIS A 119 8.76 -28.91 4.22
N LYS A 120 10.01 -29.33 4.19
CA LYS A 120 10.51 -30.44 5.01
C LYS A 120 10.93 -30.01 6.42
N THR A 121 11.35 -28.76 6.58
CA THR A 121 12.04 -28.28 7.80
C THR A 121 11.11 -27.49 8.72
N LEU A 122 10.23 -26.66 8.15
CA LEU A 122 9.31 -25.83 8.91
C LEU A 122 8.02 -26.59 9.21
N ASP A 123 7.44 -26.32 10.38
CA ASP A 123 6.06 -26.72 10.63
C ASP A 123 5.15 -25.84 9.78
N ARG A 124 4.17 -26.45 9.09
CA ARG A 124 3.17 -25.74 8.29
C ARG A 124 1.77 -26.03 8.80
N GLU A 125 0.99 -24.97 8.98
CA GLU A 125 -0.43 -25.00 9.25
C GLU A 125 -1.17 -24.30 8.12
N THR A 126 -2.34 -24.82 7.77
CA THR A 126 -3.28 -24.17 6.85
C THR A 126 -4.39 -23.54 7.68
N VAL A 127 -4.62 -22.24 7.47
CA VAL A 127 -5.63 -21.44 8.17
C VAL A 127 -6.72 -21.07 7.18
N SER A 128 -7.99 -21.18 7.58
CA SER A 128 -9.14 -20.91 6.70
C SER A 128 -9.05 -21.61 5.35
N ASP A 129 -8.55 -22.86 5.35
CA ASP A 129 -8.34 -23.74 4.19
C ASP A 129 -7.31 -23.27 3.13
N TYR A 130 -6.99 -21.97 3.05
CA TYR A 130 -6.18 -21.41 1.97
C TYR A 130 -5.02 -20.49 2.42
N SER A 131 -5.06 -19.93 3.62
CA SER A 131 -3.93 -19.20 4.19
C SER A 131 -2.87 -20.16 4.72
N LEU A 132 -1.61 -19.74 4.70
CA LEU A 132 -0.47 -20.57 5.13
C LEU A 132 0.28 -19.92 6.27
N LEU A 133 0.46 -20.68 7.35
CA LEU A 133 1.31 -20.31 8.48
C LEU A 133 2.48 -21.28 8.57
N TYR A 134 3.70 -20.77 8.38
CA TYR A 134 4.93 -21.51 8.61
C TYR A 134 5.58 -21.10 9.91
N ARG A 135 6.16 -22.07 10.62
CA ARG A 135 6.97 -21.85 11.82
C ARG A 135 8.34 -22.50 11.68
N TRP A 136 9.38 -21.67 11.73
CA TRP A 136 10.75 -22.13 11.92
C TRP A 136 11.15 -21.96 13.38
N GLN A 137 11.17 -23.06 14.14
CA GLN A 137 11.48 -23.02 15.57
C GLN A 137 12.93 -22.59 15.81
N GLY A 138 13.11 -21.46 16.52
CA GLY A 138 14.42 -20.95 16.89
C GLY A 138 15.05 -21.73 18.03
N SER A 139 16.38 -21.66 18.14
CA SER A 139 17.16 -22.35 19.19
C SER A 139 17.02 -21.70 20.58
N LYS A 140 16.60 -20.43 20.68
CA LYS A 140 16.46 -19.71 21.95
C LYS A 140 14.99 -19.35 22.23
N SER A 141 14.32 -20.17 23.03
CA SER A 141 12.90 -20.00 23.39
C SER A 141 12.56 -18.72 24.18
N GLY A 142 13.54 -18.06 24.79
CA GLY A 142 13.35 -16.81 25.53
C GLY A 142 13.28 -15.55 24.67
N LEU A 143 13.57 -15.64 23.37
CA LEU A 143 13.54 -14.49 22.46
C LEU A 143 12.15 -14.31 21.84
N LYS A 144 11.69 -13.06 21.73
CA LYS A 144 10.47 -12.74 20.96
C LYS A 144 10.64 -13.20 19.50
N PRO A 145 9.63 -13.88 18.93
CA PRO A 145 9.67 -14.33 17.54
C PRO A 145 9.61 -13.14 16.57
N LEU A 146 9.97 -13.42 15.32
CA LEU A 146 9.74 -12.52 14.19
C LEU A 146 8.59 -13.06 13.34
N LEU A 147 7.75 -12.17 12.81
CA LEU A 147 6.67 -12.50 11.90
C LEU A 147 6.89 -11.76 10.60
N PHE A 148 6.97 -12.50 9.51
CA PHE A 148 6.94 -11.99 8.15
C PHE A 148 5.53 -12.21 7.59
N LEU A 149 4.98 -11.16 7.00
CA LEU A 149 3.66 -11.15 6.41
C LEU A 149 3.79 -10.99 4.90
N GLY A 150 2.87 -11.63 4.19
CA GLY A 150 2.64 -11.44 2.76
C GLY A 150 1.27 -11.98 2.40
N HIS A 151 0.87 -11.86 1.14
CA HIS A 151 -0.40 -12.42 0.68
C HIS A 151 -0.22 -13.19 -0.64
N LEU A 152 -1.11 -14.15 -0.85
CA LEU A 152 -1.06 -15.11 -1.95
C LEU A 152 -1.95 -14.67 -3.12
N ASP A 153 -2.98 -13.87 -2.82
CA ASP A 153 -3.95 -13.41 -3.79
C ASP A 153 -3.45 -12.20 -4.60
N VAL A 154 -4.22 -11.87 -5.63
CA VAL A 154 -3.95 -10.72 -6.48
C VAL A 154 -5.26 -10.11 -6.97
N VAL A 155 -5.26 -8.81 -7.24
CA VAL A 155 -6.39 -8.18 -7.97
C VAL A 155 -6.53 -8.69 -9.41
N PRO A 156 -7.77 -8.69 -9.95
CA PRO A 156 -8.01 -8.96 -11.36
C PRO A 156 -7.36 -7.91 -12.28
N VAL A 157 -7.33 -8.20 -13.58
CA VAL A 157 -7.10 -7.16 -14.59
C VAL A 157 -8.38 -6.38 -14.79
N THR A 158 -8.30 -5.05 -14.78
CA THR A 158 -9.48 -4.20 -15.04
C THR A 158 -10.04 -4.51 -16.43
N PRO A 159 -11.34 -4.89 -16.54
CA PRO A 159 -11.93 -5.26 -17.83
C PRO A 159 -11.78 -4.14 -18.88
N GLY A 160 -11.36 -4.50 -20.08
CA GLY A 160 -11.14 -3.57 -21.18
C GLY A 160 -9.77 -2.87 -21.16
N THR A 161 -8.90 -3.20 -20.21
CA THR A 161 -7.52 -2.68 -20.14
C THR A 161 -6.46 -3.71 -20.48
N GLU A 162 -6.86 -4.89 -20.96
CA GLU A 162 -5.97 -6.02 -21.24
C GLU A 162 -4.86 -5.64 -22.24
N LEU A 163 -5.18 -4.77 -23.20
CA LEU A 163 -4.24 -4.28 -24.22
C LEU A 163 -3.29 -3.18 -23.72
N ASN A 164 -3.47 -2.66 -22.50
CA ASN A 164 -2.55 -1.71 -21.89
C ASN A 164 -1.31 -2.41 -21.30
N TRP A 165 -1.36 -3.73 -21.15
CA TRP A 165 -0.23 -4.51 -20.68
C TRP A 165 0.76 -4.77 -21.83
N GLU A 166 2.03 -4.44 -21.63
CA GLU A 166 3.09 -4.77 -22.59
C GLU A 166 3.27 -6.28 -22.74
N GLN A 167 3.15 -7.01 -21.62
CA GLN A 167 3.11 -8.47 -21.57
C GLN A 167 1.83 -8.91 -20.84
N PRO A 168 1.09 -9.92 -21.33
CA PRO A 168 -0.17 -10.32 -20.71
C PRO A 168 -0.03 -10.62 -19.20
N ALA A 169 -0.97 -10.13 -18.40
CA ALA A 169 -0.84 -10.06 -16.95
C ALA A 169 -0.54 -11.39 -16.23
N PHE A 170 -0.88 -12.54 -16.82
CA PHE A 170 -0.75 -13.85 -16.16
C PHE A 170 0.09 -14.84 -16.97
N THR A 171 1.00 -14.37 -17.83
CA THR A 171 1.91 -15.25 -18.58
C THR A 171 3.26 -15.46 -17.90
N GLY A 172 3.65 -14.57 -16.97
CA GLY A 172 4.96 -14.66 -16.30
C GLY A 172 6.11 -14.54 -17.29
N VAL A 173 6.03 -13.59 -18.24
CA VAL A 173 7.10 -13.41 -19.24
C VAL A 173 8.33 -12.82 -18.57
N ILE A 174 9.49 -13.42 -18.81
CA ILE A 174 10.78 -12.84 -18.43
C ILE A 174 11.35 -12.14 -19.67
N ASP A 175 11.42 -10.80 -19.64
CA ASP A 175 11.91 -10.01 -20.76
C ASP A 175 12.52 -8.69 -20.28
N GLY A 176 13.59 -8.24 -20.95
CA GLY A 176 14.27 -6.98 -20.63
C GLY A 176 14.89 -6.91 -19.22
N GLY A 177 15.10 -8.04 -18.55
CA GLY A 177 15.57 -8.10 -17.16
C GLY A 177 14.44 -7.97 -16.12
N TYR A 178 13.19 -8.08 -16.54
CA TYR A 178 12.00 -8.01 -15.67
C TYR A 178 11.19 -9.29 -15.76
N VAL A 179 10.53 -9.64 -14.66
CA VAL A 179 9.45 -10.65 -14.64
C VAL A 179 8.11 -9.91 -14.73
N TRP A 180 7.42 -10.08 -15.84
CA TRP A 180 6.17 -9.40 -16.14
C TRP A 180 4.95 -10.21 -15.68
N GLY A 181 4.09 -9.57 -14.90
CA GLY A 181 2.74 -10.05 -14.62
C GLY A 181 2.15 -9.52 -13.31
N ARG A 182 0.83 -9.69 -13.17
CA ARG A 182 0.07 -9.46 -11.93
C ARG A 182 0.58 -10.41 -10.85
N GLY A 183 0.88 -9.87 -9.68
CA GLY A 183 1.51 -10.63 -8.60
C GLY A 183 3.03 -10.42 -8.49
N SER A 184 3.70 -9.91 -9.53
CA SER A 184 5.17 -9.79 -9.52
C SER A 184 5.69 -8.88 -8.41
N LEU A 185 5.00 -7.77 -8.17
CA LEU A 185 5.30 -6.82 -7.10
C LEU A 185 4.39 -7.02 -5.88
N ASP A 186 3.11 -7.29 -6.12
CA ASP A 186 2.06 -7.33 -5.09
C ASP A 186 1.26 -8.63 -5.20
N ASP A 187 1.52 -9.65 -4.38
CA ASP A 187 2.66 -9.74 -3.42
C ASP A 187 3.46 -11.05 -3.55
N LYS A 188 3.28 -11.79 -4.65
CA LYS A 188 4.00 -13.06 -4.88
C LYS A 188 5.51 -12.86 -4.89
N GLY A 189 5.99 -11.72 -5.37
CA GLY A 189 7.41 -11.38 -5.32
C GLY A 189 7.99 -11.43 -3.91
N SER A 190 7.33 -10.80 -2.93
CA SER A 190 7.77 -10.78 -1.53
C SER A 190 7.66 -12.16 -0.88
N VAL A 191 6.55 -12.85 -1.10
CA VAL A 191 6.33 -14.22 -0.57
C VAL A 191 7.42 -15.17 -1.07
N LEU A 192 7.69 -15.18 -2.38
CA LEU A 192 8.72 -16.05 -2.94
C LEU A 192 10.11 -15.62 -2.48
N ALA A 193 10.43 -14.33 -2.41
CA ALA A 193 11.72 -13.86 -1.92
C ALA A 193 12.01 -14.32 -0.48
N LEU A 194 11.01 -14.34 0.40
CA LEU A 194 11.14 -14.91 1.75
C LEU A 194 11.42 -16.41 1.69
N LEU A 195 10.70 -17.15 0.85
CA LEU A 195 10.89 -18.60 0.71
C LEU A 195 12.25 -18.95 0.08
N GLU A 196 12.73 -18.20 -0.91
CA GLU A 196 14.09 -18.31 -1.46
C GLU A 196 15.14 -18.13 -0.37
N ALA A 197 15.02 -17.07 0.44
CA ALA A 197 15.96 -16.79 1.52
C ALA A 197 16.00 -17.94 2.53
N LEU A 198 14.85 -18.48 2.91
CA LEU A 198 14.75 -19.61 3.83
C LEU A 198 15.33 -20.89 3.23
N GLU A 199 14.99 -21.22 1.98
CA GLU A 199 15.49 -22.41 1.28
C GLU A 199 17.03 -22.39 1.23
N ILE A 200 17.62 -21.25 0.88
CA ILE A 200 19.08 -21.06 0.84
C ILE A 200 19.70 -21.19 2.23
N LEU A 201 19.13 -20.55 3.26
CA LEU A 201 19.64 -20.64 4.62
C LEU A 201 19.60 -22.08 5.15
N ILE A 202 18.51 -22.80 4.90
CA ILE A 202 18.37 -24.22 5.29
C ILE A 202 19.41 -25.07 4.56
N ALA A 203 19.59 -24.88 3.25
CA ALA A 203 20.59 -25.59 2.46
C ALA A 203 22.03 -25.37 2.97
N GLN A 204 22.30 -24.18 3.51
CA GLN A 204 23.60 -23.83 4.14
C GLN A 204 23.75 -24.36 5.57
N GLY A 205 22.74 -25.05 6.12
CA GLY A 205 22.75 -25.57 7.48
C GLY A 205 22.57 -24.49 8.55
N TYR A 206 22.05 -23.32 8.19
CA TYR A 206 21.71 -22.28 9.16
C TYR A 206 20.54 -22.71 10.05
N TRP A 207 20.59 -22.30 11.32
CA TRP A 207 19.46 -22.45 12.24
C TRP A 207 19.22 -21.13 12.99
N PRO A 208 18.00 -20.58 12.98
CA PRO A 208 17.74 -19.27 13.56
C PRO A 208 17.78 -19.32 15.09
N GLU A 209 18.24 -18.23 15.70
CA GLU A 209 18.17 -18.10 17.17
C GLU A 209 16.73 -17.81 17.63
N ARG A 210 16.02 -16.96 16.89
CA ARG A 210 14.62 -16.58 17.15
C ARG A 210 13.69 -17.48 16.36
N THR A 211 12.53 -17.82 16.92
CA THR A 211 11.48 -18.43 16.11
C THR A 211 11.02 -17.44 15.04
N LEU A 212 10.92 -17.93 13.80
CA LEU A 212 10.38 -17.18 12.68
C LEU A 212 9.00 -17.72 12.33
N TYR A 213 8.04 -16.83 12.13
CA TYR A 213 6.74 -17.11 11.55
C TYR A 213 6.66 -16.45 10.19
N LEU A 214 6.07 -17.16 9.22
CA LEU A 214 5.68 -16.61 7.93
C LEU A 214 4.19 -16.85 7.80
N ALA A 215 3.40 -15.78 7.76
CA ALA A 215 1.95 -15.88 7.60
C ALA A 215 1.58 -15.25 6.25
N PHE A 216 1.03 -16.09 5.38
CA PHE A 216 0.62 -15.71 4.04
C PHE A 216 -0.90 -15.84 3.92
N GLY A 217 -1.58 -14.69 3.86
CA GLY A 217 -3.04 -14.60 3.72
C GLY A 217 -3.50 -14.86 2.29
N HIS A 218 -4.76 -15.23 2.09
CA HIS A 218 -5.33 -15.54 0.78
C HIS A 218 -6.40 -14.55 0.29
N ASP A 219 -6.72 -13.51 1.07
CA ASP A 219 -7.85 -12.60 0.80
C ASP A 219 -7.52 -11.12 1.10
N GLU A 220 -6.24 -10.73 1.05
CA GLU A 220 -5.80 -9.37 1.42
C GLU A 220 -6.45 -8.32 0.51
N GLU A 221 -6.54 -8.61 -0.79
CA GLU A 221 -6.99 -7.67 -1.81
C GLU A 221 -8.51 -7.36 -1.72
N ILE A 222 -9.24 -8.13 -0.89
CA ILE A 222 -10.66 -7.92 -0.57
C ILE A 222 -10.91 -7.59 0.91
N GLY A 223 -9.84 -7.38 1.69
CA GLY A 223 -9.90 -6.83 3.04
C GLY A 223 -9.40 -7.74 4.16
N GLY A 224 -9.00 -8.98 3.89
CA GLY A 224 -8.31 -9.82 4.88
C GLY A 224 -9.22 -10.39 5.99
N TYR A 225 -10.53 -10.50 5.78
CA TYR A 225 -11.49 -10.88 6.83
C TYR A 225 -11.71 -12.40 6.96
N GLN A 226 -11.29 -13.17 5.96
CA GLN A 226 -11.46 -14.62 5.84
C GLN A 226 -10.12 -15.37 5.87
N GLY A 227 -8.99 -14.67 5.71
CA GLY A 227 -7.63 -15.24 5.71
C GLY A 227 -6.88 -15.27 7.03
#